data_AF-A0A1E4DNK0-F1
#
_entry.id   AF-A0A1E4DNK0-F1
#
_cell.length_a   1.000
_cell.length_b   1.000
_cell.length_c   1.000
_cell.angle_alpha   90.00
_cell.angle_beta   90.00
_cell.angle_gamma   90.00
#
_symmetry.space_group_name_H-M   'P 1'
#
loop_
_entity.id
_entity.type
_entity.pdbx_description
1 polymer ?
#
loop_
_entity_poly.entity_id
_entity_poly.type
_entity_poly.pdbx_seq_one_letter_code
_entity_poly.pdbx_strand_id
1 'polypeptide(L)'
;MARSHKQTQADFSCPDCIGVLRVESTNSRRRCYVCQVGHRFSTHSLLLAKEKELERVLWAAAVLLLHTATVHEQLLSEQPWPAKERRALRRRVREATRQFHTLVQMVERTHGAQ
;
A
#
# COMPACT_ATOMS: atom_id res chain seq x y z
N MET A 1 29.91 29.05 10.33
CA MET A 1 29.07 28.62 11.47
C MET A 1 28.36 27.32 11.12
N ALA A 2 28.84 26.19 11.63
CA ALA A 2 28.25 24.88 11.38
C ALA A 2 26.89 24.77 12.11
N ARG A 3 25.81 24.55 11.36
CA ARG A 3 24.45 24.43 11.91
C ARG A 3 24.29 23.05 12.54
N SER A 4 24.03 23.01 13.86
CA SER A 4 23.76 21.78 14.60
C SER A 4 22.37 21.24 14.24
N HIS A 5 22.32 20.25 13.35
CA HIS A 5 21.09 19.52 13.01
C HIS A 5 20.94 18.31 13.93
N LYS A 6 19.85 18.27 14.71
CA LYS A 6 19.49 17.06 15.48
C LYS A 6 18.77 16.11 14.53
N GLN A 7 19.48 15.07 14.07
CA GLN A 7 18.92 13.98 13.28
C GLN A 7 18.41 12.87 14.22
N THR A 8 17.22 12.36 13.96
CA THR A 8 16.69 11.17 14.63
C THR A 8 16.07 10.28 13.56
N GLN A 9 16.27 8.97 13.66
CA GLN A 9 15.63 8.02 12.76
C GLN A 9 14.11 8.09 12.98
N ALA A 10 13.34 8.10 11.89
CA ALA A 10 11.89 8.07 11.95
C ALA A 10 11.42 6.65 11.64
N ASP A 11 10.38 6.17 12.32
CA ASP A 11 9.74 4.87 12.02
C ASP A 11 8.86 4.91 10.75
N PHE A 12 9.10 5.88 9.86
CA PHE A 12 8.37 6.05 8.61
C PHE A 12 9.19 5.55 7.42
N SER A 13 8.56 4.79 6.53
CA SER A 13 9.13 4.44 5.23
C SER A 13 8.98 5.56 4.21
N CYS A 14 9.87 5.65 3.24
CA CYS A 14 9.78 6.55 2.11
C CYS A 14 8.71 6.03 1.12
N PRO A 15 7.72 6.85 0.74
CA PRO A 15 6.68 6.44 -0.22
C PRO A 15 7.20 6.02 -1.59
N ASP A 16 8.32 6.58 -2.01
CA ASP A 16 8.84 6.40 -3.38
C ASP A 16 9.76 5.18 -3.52
N CYS A 17 10.42 4.73 -2.44
CA CYS A 17 11.41 3.66 -2.50
C CYS A 17 11.38 2.69 -1.32
N ILE A 18 10.45 2.86 -0.38
CA ILE A 18 10.26 2.01 0.81
C ILE A 18 11.41 2.06 1.83
N GLY A 19 12.48 2.82 1.57
CA GLY A 19 13.61 3.01 2.49
C GLY A 19 13.26 3.83 3.74
N VAL A 20 14.06 3.71 4.80
CA VAL A 20 13.80 4.41 6.07
C VAL A 20 14.02 5.92 5.95
N LEU A 21 13.12 6.73 6.53
CA LEU A 21 13.26 8.18 6.62
C LEU A 21 13.99 8.59 7.91
N ARG A 22 14.84 9.62 7.80
CA ARG A 22 15.37 10.37 8.94
C ARG A 22 14.64 11.68 9.09
N VAL A 23 14.40 12.11 10.32
CA VAL A 23 13.87 13.44 10.63
C VAL A 23 15.02 14.40 10.86
N GLU A 24 15.04 15.47 10.07
CA GLU A 24 15.91 16.61 10.22
C GLU A 24 15.10 17.78 10.77
N SER A 25 15.45 18.24 11.97
CA SER A 25 14.89 19.48 12.51
C SER A 25 15.75 20.67 12.08
N THR A 26 15.12 21.71 11.53
CA THR A 26 15.75 23.01 11.33
C THR A 26 15.48 23.93 12.51
N ASN A 27 16.31 24.95 12.73
CA ASN A 27 16.10 25.97 13.78
C ASN A 27 14.72 26.66 13.70
N SER A 28 14.02 26.57 12.57
CA SER A 28 12.70 27.17 12.33
C SER A 28 11.50 26.31 12.80
N ARG A 29 11.71 25.27 13.63
CA ARG A 29 10.71 24.24 14.02
C ARG A 29 10.11 23.44 12.86
N ARG A 30 10.54 23.68 11.62
CA ARG A 30 10.17 22.86 10.46
C ARG A 30 10.95 21.56 10.45
N ARG A 31 10.22 20.46 10.32
CA ARG A 31 10.76 19.10 10.13
C ARG A 31 10.90 18.81 8.64
N CYS A 32 12.01 18.22 8.27
CA CYS A 32 12.24 17.63 6.96
C CYS A 32 12.46 16.13 7.13
N TYR A 33 11.88 15.32 6.25
CA TYR A 33 12.04 13.88 6.24
C TYR A 33 12.87 13.49 5.03
N VAL A 34 13.98 12.82 5.26
CA VAL A 34 14.98 12.53 4.23
C VAL A 34 15.24 11.04 4.17
N CYS A 35 15.03 10.44 2.99
CA CYS A 35 15.35 9.05 2.75
C CYS A 35 16.86 8.86 2.53
N GLN A 36 17.35 7.64 2.73
CA GLN A 36 18.74 7.25 2.49
C GLN A 36 19.21 7.49 1.04
N VAL A 37 18.29 7.41 0.07
CA VAL A 37 18.57 7.63 -1.36
C VAL A 37 18.33 9.07 -1.82
N GLY A 38 17.93 9.98 -0.92
CA GLY A 38 17.87 11.42 -1.20
C GLY A 38 16.47 12.04 -1.40
N HIS A 39 15.38 11.26 -1.37
CA HIS A 39 14.02 11.83 -1.37
C HIS A 39 13.78 12.70 -0.13
N ARG A 40 13.16 13.88 -0.30
CA ARG A 40 12.93 14.85 0.77
C ARG A 40 11.47 15.25 0.83
N PHE A 41 10.94 15.32 2.04
CA PHE A 41 9.57 15.71 2.30
C PHE A 41 9.48 16.74 3.43
N SER A 42 8.54 17.66 3.32
CA SER A 42 7.97 18.36 4.47
C SER A 42 6.95 17.46 5.18
N THR A 43 6.46 17.83 6.37
CA THR A 43 5.34 17.08 7.01
C THR A 43 4.12 16.99 6.10
N HIS A 44 3.73 18.10 5.46
CA HIS A 44 2.56 18.15 4.58
C HIS A 44 2.74 17.30 3.33
N SER A 45 3.88 17.44 2.64
CA SER A 45 4.14 16.65 1.43
C SER A 45 4.35 15.16 1.73
N LEU A 46 4.85 14.81 2.91
CA LEU A 46 4.94 13.41 3.35
C LEU A 46 3.55 12.82 3.58
N LEU A 47 2.64 13.56 4.23
CA LEU A 47 1.28 13.10 4.46
C LEU A 47 0.55 12.81 3.14
N LEU A 48 0.56 13.76 2.21
CA LEU A 48 -0.03 13.55 0.88
C LEU A 48 0.59 12.37 0.13
N ALA A 49 1.92 12.23 0.18
CA ALA A 49 2.61 11.11 -0.45
C ALA A 49 2.22 9.76 0.20
N LYS A 50 2.00 9.73 1.52
CA LYS A 50 1.55 8.54 2.25
C LYS A 50 0.11 8.16 1.94
N GLU A 51 -0.78 9.13 1.80
CA GLU A 51 -2.17 8.90 1.39
C GLU A 51 -2.22 8.31 -0.03
N LYS A 52 -1.44 8.89 -0.96
CA LYS A 52 -1.29 8.35 -2.32
C LYS A 52 -0.65 6.96 -2.34
N GLU A 53 0.34 6.70 -1.48
CA GLU A 53 0.94 5.38 -1.34
C GLU A 53 -0.08 4.35 -0.85
N LEU A 54 -0.85 4.68 0.19
CA LEU A 54 -1.90 3.82 0.74
C LEU A 54 -2.89 3.43 -0.36
N GLU A 55 -3.40 4.42 -1.08
CA GLU A 55 -4.33 4.20 -2.18
C GLU A 55 -3.76 3.27 -3.26
N ARG A 56 -2.52 3.53 -3.70
CA ARG A 56 -1.82 2.67 -4.67
C ARG A 56 -1.68 1.24 -4.16
N VAL A 57 -1.36 1.06 -2.88
CA VAL A 57 -1.22 -0.27 -2.26
C VAL A 57 -2.57 -0.99 -2.19
N LEU A 58 -3.65 -0.29 -1.82
CA LEU A 58 -5.00 -0.86 -1.80
C LEU A 58 -5.45 -1.28 -3.20
N TRP A 59 -5.19 -0.45 -4.22
CA TRP A 59 -5.45 -0.80 -5.61
C TRP A 59 -4.65 -2.02 -6.06
N ALA A 60 -3.35 -2.07 -5.76
CA ALA A 60 -2.50 -3.21 -6.10
C ALA A 60 -2.98 -4.50 -5.43
N ALA A 61 -3.39 -4.43 -4.15
CA ALA A 61 -3.96 -5.56 -3.43
C ALA A 61 -5.30 -6.02 -4.05
N ALA A 62 -6.17 -5.09 -4.45
CA ALA A 62 -7.41 -5.40 -5.15
C ALA A 62 -7.14 -6.15 -6.47
N VAL A 63 -6.24 -5.63 -7.31
CA VAL A 63 -5.84 -6.28 -8.56
C VAL A 63 -5.27 -7.67 -8.31
N LEU A 64 -4.43 -7.85 -7.29
CA LEU A 64 -3.88 -9.16 -6.93
C LEU A 64 -4.95 -10.17 -6.50
N LEU A 65 -5.99 -9.73 -5.76
CA LEU A 65 -7.13 -10.57 -5.41
C LEU A 65 -7.91 -11.01 -6.66
N LEU A 66 -8.12 -10.09 -7.60
CA LEU A 66 -8.76 -10.41 -8.88
C LEU A 66 -7.95 -11.44 -9.67
N HIS A 67 -6.63 -11.23 -9.81
CA HIS A 67 -5.75 -12.21 -10.47
C HIS A 67 -5.82 -13.59 -9.80
N THR A 68 -5.81 -13.62 -8.47
CA THR A 68 -5.88 -14.87 -7.70
C THR A 68 -7.22 -15.59 -7.94
N ALA A 69 -8.34 -14.86 -8.01
CA ALA A 69 -9.65 -15.42 -8.35
C ALA A 69 -9.64 -16.02 -9.76
N THR A 70 -9.12 -15.29 -10.75
CA THR A 70 -9.01 -15.74 -12.14
C THR A 70 -8.19 -17.02 -12.27
N VAL A 71 -7.01 -17.09 -11.64
CA VAL A 71 -6.15 -18.29 -11.68
C VAL A 71 -6.85 -19.48 -11.00
N HIS A 72 -7.58 -19.26 -9.91
CA HIS A 72 -8.36 -20.33 -9.30
C HIS A 72 -9.52 -20.83 -10.17
N GLU A 73 -10.16 -19.95 -10.95
CA GLU A 73 -11.21 -20.34 -11.90
C GLU A 73 -10.64 -21.15 -13.07
N GLN A 74 -9.49 -20.74 -13.61
CA GLN A 74 -8.75 -21.50 -14.63
C GLN A 74 -8.36 -22.90 -14.11
N LEU A 75 -7.80 -22.97 -12.91
CA LEU A 75 -7.46 -24.24 -12.27
C LEU A 75 -8.69 -25.16 -12.09
N LEU A 76 -9.85 -24.58 -11.80
CA LEU A 76 -11.12 -25.32 -11.66
C LEU A 76 -11.64 -25.87 -13.00
N SER A 77 -11.31 -25.24 -14.13
CA SER A 77 -11.76 -25.67 -15.47
C SER A 77 -10.80 -26.65 -16.14
N GLU A 78 -9.50 -26.60 -15.82
CA GLU A 78 -8.47 -27.44 -16.44
C GLU A 78 -8.58 -28.93 -16.11
N GLN A 79 -9.07 -29.29 -14.92
CA GLN A 79 -9.15 -30.69 -14.50
C GLN A 79 -10.34 -30.99 -13.60
N PRO A 80 -10.82 -32.25 -13.56
CA PRO A 80 -11.80 -32.68 -12.58
C PRO A 80 -11.19 -32.66 -11.18
N TRP A 81 -11.96 -32.15 -10.22
CA TRP A 81 -11.57 -32.07 -8.81
C TRP A 81 -12.57 -32.86 -7.97
N PRO A 82 -12.12 -33.59 -6.92
CA PRO A 82 -13.05 -34.20 -6.00
C PRO A 82 -13.89 -33.12 -5.30
N ALA A 83 -15.09 -33.51 -4.85
CA ALA A 83 -16.12 -32.56 -4.44
C ALA A 83 -15.68 -31.63 -3.29
N LYS A 84 -14.82 -32.13 -2.39
CA LYS A 84 -14.29 -31.38 -1.25
C LYS A 84 -13.33 -30.28 -1.72
N GLU A 85 -12.36 -30.62 -2.55
CA GLU A 85 -11.35 -29.71 -3.11
C GLU A 85 -12.01 -28.66 -4.00
N ARG A 86 -12.95 -29.09 -4.85
CA ARG A 86 -13.75 -28.17 -5.69
C ARG A 86 -14.50 -27.15 -4.84
N ARG A 87 -15.10 -27.57 -3.72
CA ARG A 87 -15.80 -26.67 -2.79
C ARG A 87 -14.83 -25.67 -2.14
N ALA A 88 -13.65 -26.13 -1.74
CA ALA A 88 -12.62 -25.30 -1.13
C ALA A 88 -12.07 -24.25 -2.11
N LEU A 89 -11.74 -24.63 -3.36
CA LEU A 89 -11.31 -23.71 -4.41
C LEU A 89 -12.39 -22.68 -4.73
N ARG A 90 -13.64 -23.10 -4.93
CA ARG A 90 -14.77 -22.18 -5.14
C ARG A 90 -14.98 -21.22 -3.98
N ARG A 91 -14.70 -21.63 -2.74
CA ARG A 91 -14.75 -20.74 -1.57
C ARG A 91 -13.67 -19.65 -1.67
N ARG A 92 -12.44 -20.02 -2.04
CA ARG A 92 -11.33 -19.06 -2.22
C ARG A 92 -11.64 -18.04 -3.32
N VAL A 93 -12.20 -18.46 -4.46
CA VAL A 93 -12.66 -17.55 -5.51
C VAL A 93 -13.65 -16.53 -4.95
N ARG A 94 -14.73 -16.99 -4.30
CA ARG A 94 -15.75 -16.10 -3.72
C ARG A 94 -15.19 -15.13 -2.69
N GLU A 95 -14.23 -15.58 -1.87
CA GLU A 95 -13.60 -14.76 -0.85
C GLU A 95 -12.71 -13.68 -1.47
N ALA A 96 -11.88 -14.05 -2.45
CA ALA A 96 -11.02 -13.10 -3.17
C ALA A 96 -11.87 -12.06 -3.93
N THR A 97 -12.93 -12.47 -4.62
CA THR A 97 -13.86 -11.55 -5.30
C THR A 97 -14.55 -10.61 -4.31
N ARG A 98 -14.97 -11.10 -3.14
CA ARG A 98 -15.58 -10.25 -2.10
C ARG A 98 -14.59 -9.21 -1.57
N GLN A 99 -13.38 -9.65 -1.23
CA GLN A 99 -12.33 -8.77 -0.73
C GLN A 99 -11.94 -7.73 -1.76
N PHE A 100 -11.85 -8.10 -3.05
CA PHE A 100 -11.64 -7.17 -4.16
C PHE A 100 -12.66 -6.03 -4.14
N HIS A 101 -13.96 -6.34 -4.13
CA HIS A 101 -15.00 -5.32 -4.09
C HIS A 101 -14.94 -4.44 -2.83
N THR A 102 -14.61 -5.03 -1.68
CA THR A 102 -14.42 -4.24 -0.45
C THR A 102 -13.28 -3.25 -0.59
N LEU A 103 -12.12 -3.66 -1.13
CA LEU A 103 -10.99 -2.76 -1.33
C LEU A 103 -11.31 -1.65 -2.35
N VAL A 104 -12.00 -1.98 -3.45
CA VAL A 104 -12.45 -0.98 -4.44
C VAL A 104 -13.35 0.07 -3.79
N GLN A 105 -14.36 -0.37 -3.01
CA GLN A 105 -15.25 0.55 -2.30
C GLN A 105 -14.51 1.43 -1.29
N MET A 106 -13.49 0.90 -0.61
CA MET A 106 -12.67 1.70 0.29
C MET A 106 -11.94 2.81 -0.47
N VAL A 107 -11.33 2.47 -1.61
CA VAL A 107 -10.58 3.45 -2.42
C VAL A 107 -11.50 4.51 -3.03
N GLU A 108 -12.67 4.12 -3.55
CA GLU A 108 -13.64 5.06 -4.11
C GLU A 108 -14.15 6.06 -3.07
N ARG A 109 -14.40 5.60 -1.83
CA ARG A 109 -14.84 6.48 -0.73
C ARG A 109 -13.76 7.45 -0.27
N THR A 110 -12.49 7.06 -0.31
CA THR A 110 -11.38 7.96 0.04
C THR A 110 -11.15 9.05 -1.00
N HIS A 111 -11.52 8.81 -2.27
CA HIS A 111 -11.43 9.82 -3.34
C HIS A 111 -12.64 10.73 -3.44
N GLY A 112 -13.86 10.21 -3.20
CA GLY A 112 -15.08 11.01 -3.30
C GLY A 112 -15.24 12.12 -2.25
N ALA A 113 -14.27 12.25 -1.33
CA ALA A 113 -14.21 13.28 -0.31
C ALA A 113 -13.18 14.39 -0.61
N GLN A 114 -12.53 14.35 -1.78
CA GLN A 114 -11.61 15.39 -2.27
C GLN A 114 -12.28 16.33 -3.28
#